data_AF-V3ZVD4-F1
#
_entry.id   AF-V3ZVD4-F1
#
_cell.length_a   1.000
_cell.length_b   1.000
_cell.length_c   1.000
_cell.angle_alpha   90.00
_cell.angle_beta   90.00
_cell.angle_gamma   90.00
#
_symmetry.space_group_name_H-M   'P 1'
#
loop_
_entity.id
_entity.type
_entity.pdbx_description
1 polymer ?
#
loop_
_entity_poly.entity_id
_entity_poly.type
_entity_poly.pdbx_seq_one_letter_code
_entity_poly.pdbx_strand_id
1 'polypeptide(L)'
;PYKSGTSSCSDCPNYCQDNLCDCGGKLCFNTGTLDINTCTCSCPSLYSGDQCQTQDCPGEEEWWCKKYYTAADCPKYSNFPTDCNIMCGVCPPRK
;
A
#
# COMPACT_ATOMS: atom_id res chain seq x y z
N PRO A 1 -2.18 -4.51 -23.59
CA PRO A 1 -2.89 -3.55 -24.48
C PRO A 1 -2.65 -2.11 -24.02
N TYR A 2 -2.13 -1.25 -24.89
CA TYR A 2 -2.06 0.19 -24.64
C TYR A 2 -3.32 0.86 -25.21
N LYS A 3 -3.81 1.91 -24.55
CA LYS A 3 -4.92 2.73 -25.06
C LYS A 3 -4.34 3.79 -26.00
N SER A 4 -5.00 4.01 -27.13
CA SER A 4 -4.70 5.17 -27.98
C SER A 4 -5.30 6.42 -27.34
N GLY A 5 -4.45 7.37 -26.93
CA GLY A 5 -4.86 8.68 -26.43
C GLY A 5 -4.89 9.73 -27.55
N THR A 6 -5.73 10.76 -27.40
CA THR A 6 -5.72 11.94 -28.27
C THR A 6 -4.68 12.98 -27.83
N SER A 7 -4.15 12.82 -26.61
CA SER A 7 -3.07 13.60 -26.02
C SER A 7 -2.19 12.72 -25.14
N SER A 8 -0.98 13.17 -24.83
CA SER A 8 -0.03 12.44 -23.98
C SER A 8 -0.56 12.10 -22.58
N CYS A 9 -1.58 12.83 -22.11
CA CYS A 9 -2.11 12.74 -20.74
C CYS A 9 -3.62 12.42 -20.69
N SER A 10 -4.15 11.74 -21.72
CA SER A 10 -5.60 11.49 -21.83
C SER A 10 -6.21 10.74 -20.64
N ASP A 11 -5.43 9.91 -19.94
CA ASP A 11 -5.86 9.15 -18.75
C ASP A 11 -5.65 9.90 -17.41
N CYS A 12 -5.07 11.11 -17.42
CA CYS A 12 -4.76 11.90 -16.22
C CYS A 12 -5.06 13.41 -16.42
N PRO A 13 -6.33 13.80 -16.65
CA PRO A 13 -6.67 15.17 -17.08
C PRO A 13 -6.26 16.28 -16.09
N ASN A 14 -6.10 15.93 -14.81
CA ASN A 14 -5.80 16.90 -13.75
C ASN A 14 -4.30 17.04 -13.46
N TYR A 15 -3.45 16.15 -13.98
CA TYR A 15 -2.02 16.19 -13.72
C TYR A 15 -1.22 15.75 -14.95
N CYS A 16 -0.81 16.74 -15.75
CA CYS A 16 0.03 16.54 -16.92
C CYS A 16 1.19 17.54 -16.87
N GLN A 17 2.37 17.08 -16.45
CA GLN A 17 3.59 17.88 -16.44
C GLN A 17 4.59 17.24 -17.39
N ASP A 18 5.24 18.03 -18.25
CA ASP A 18 6.19 17.55 -19.27
C ASP A 18 5.69 16.40 -20.15
N ASN A 19 4.37 16.38 -20.42
CA ASN A 19 3.66 15.31 -21.14
C ASN A 19 3.66 13.94 -20.43
N LEU A 20 3.83 13.93 -19.10
CA LEU A 20 3.84 12.72 -18.27
C LEU A 20 2.67 12.71 -17.27
N CYS A 21 2.03 11.54 -17.19
CA CYS A 21 1.07 11.16 -16.14
C CYS A 21 1.81 10.40 -15.03
N ASP A 22 2.71 11.05 -14.30
CA ASP A 22 3.53 10.37 -13.29
C ASP A 22 3.51 11.03 -11.91
N CYS A 23 2.66 12.05 -11.74
CA CYS A 23 2.57 12.80 -10.48
C CYS A 23 3.91 13.38 -10.02
N GLY A 24 4.79 13.76 -10.95
CA GLY A 24 6.12 14.28 -10.65
C GLY A 24 7.05 13.20 -10.10
N GLY A 25 6.86 11.96 -10.56
CA GLY A 25 7.58 10.78 -10.10
C GLY A 25 7.17 10.27 -8.71
N LYS A 26 6.00 10.66 -8.20
CA LYS A 26 5.51 10.23 -6.89
C LYS A 26 5.29 8.72 -6.85
N LEU A 27 5.83 8.07 -5.82
CA LEU A 27 5.67 6.64 -5.57
C LEU A 27 4.88 6.41 -4.27
N CYS A 28 4.03 5.38 -4.26
CA CYS A 28 3.36 4.92 -3.05
C CYS A 28 4.07 3.67 -2.54
N PHE A 29 4.69 3.76 -1.37
CA PHE A 29 5.42 2.66 -0.73
C PHE A 29 4.45 1.66 -0.08
N ASN A 30 5.00 0.56 0.42
CA ASN A 30 4.26 -0.44 1.22
C ASN A 30 2.95 -0.87 0.56
N THR A 31 3.03 -1.21 -0.74
CA THR A 31 1.89 -1.63 -1.59
C THR A 31 0.75 -0.62 -1.70
N GLY A 32 1.00 0.66 -1.39
CA GLY A 32 0.09 1.76 -1.66
C GLY A 32 -0.23 1.92 -3.15
N THR A 33 -1.43 2.42 -3.43
CA THR A 33 -1.92 2.63 -4.80
C THR A 33 -1.98 4.12 -5.11
N LEU A 34 -1.31 4.55 -6.18
CA LEU A 34 -1.37 5.93 -6.65
C LEU A 34 -2.65 6.14 -7.47
N ASP A 35 -3.46 7.11 -7.06
CA ASP A 35 -4.50 7.66 -7.94
C ASP A 35 -3.87 8.73 -8.83
N ILE A 36 -3.77 8.45 -10.13
CA ILE A 36 -3.15 9.35 -11.09
C ILE A 36 -3.95 10.63 -11.37
N ASN A 37 -5.24 10.66 -11.00
CA ASN A 37 -6.09 11.83 -11.22
C ASN A 37 -5.97 12.86 -10.10
N THR A 38 -5.61 12.42 -8.90
CA THR A 38 -5.49 13.29 -7.72
C THR A 38 -4.05 13.37 -7.21
N CYS A 39 -3.16 12.50 -7.69
CA CYS A 39 -1.80 12.33 -7.20
C CYS A 39 -1.71 12.02 -5.70
N THR A 40 -2.68 11.27 -5.20
CA THR A 40 -2.74 10.82 -3.80
C THR A 40 -2.52 9.32 -3.69
N CYS A 41 -1.79 8.90 -2.66
CA CYS A 41 -1.62 7.49 -2.35
C CYS A 41 -2.75 6.99 -1.45
N SER A 42 -3.40 5.90 -1.86
CA SER A 42 -4.25 5.09 -0.99
C SER A 42 -3.37 4.05 -0.29
N CYS A 43 -3.25 4.16 1.03
CA CYS A 43 -2.39 3.29 1.82
C CYS A 43 -3.14 2.06 2.32
N PRO A 44 -2.52 0.87 2.31
CA PRO A 44 -3.08 -0.29 2.99
C PRO A 44 -3.10 -0.07 4.50
N SER A 45 -3.89 -0.87 5.20
CA SER A 45 -3.93 -0.90 6.66
C SER A 45 -2.52 -1.02 7.25
N LEU A 46 -2.29 -0.34 8.38
CA LEU A 46 -1.00 -0.17 9.06
C LEU A 46 -0.03 0.83 8.40
N TYR A 47 -0.35 1.39 7.23
CA TYR A 47 0.50 2.40 6.59
C TYR A 47 -0.21 3.73 6.41
N SER A 48 0.55 4.80 6.50
CA SER A 48 0.07 6.18 6.42
C SER A 48 1.14 7.13 5.88
N GLY A 49 0.79 8.41 5.74
CA GLY A 49 1.62 9.43 5.13
C GLY A 49 1.35 9.59 3.63
N ASP A 50 1.89 10.66 3.06
CA ASP A 50 1.62 11.05 1.66
C ASP A 50 2.04 9.99 0.62
N GLN A 51 3.02 9.16 0.97
CA GLN A 51 3.54 8.06 0.15
C GLN A 51 3.41 6.70 0.85
N CYS A 52 2.58 6.58 1.89
CA CYS A 52 2.46 5.35 2.69
C CYS A 52 3.77 4.89 3.36
N GLN A 53 4.69 5.82 3.62
CA GLN A 53 6.01 5.55 4.17
C GLN A 53 5.99 5.29 5.68
N THR A 54 4.95 5.77 6.37
CA THR A 54 4.85 5.66 7.82
C THR A 54 4.11 4.38 8.16
N GLN A 55 4.74 3.50 8.91
CA GLN A 55 4.13 2.29 9.41
C GLN A 55 3.67 2.48 10.85
N ASP A 56 2.40 2.17 11.12
CA ASP A 56 1.78 2.22 12.44
C ASP A 56 1.51 0.79 12.93
N CYS A 57 2.13 0.44 14.05
CA CYS A 57 2.05 -0.88 14.64
C CYS A 57 1.34 -0.77 15.99
N PRO A 58 0.09 -1.25 16.13
CA PRO A 58 -0.67 -1.14 17.38
C PRO A 58 -0.08 -2.01 18.50
N GLY A 59 0.86 -2.92 18.16
CA GLY A 59 1.50 -3.82 19.12
C GLY A 59 0.57 -4.93 19.62
N GLU A 60 -0.56 -5.11 18.95
CA GLU A 60 -1.47 -6.22 19.15
C GLU A 60 -1.89 -6.77 17.79
N GLU A 61 -2.32 -8.02 17.80
CA GLU A 61 -2.80 -8.74 16.63
C GLU A 61 -3.99 -9.59 17.05
N GLU A 62 -4.68 -10.17 16.08
CA GLU A 62 -5.82 -11.02 16.35
C GLU A 62 -5.47 -12.25 17.18
N TRP A 63 -6.33 -12.60 18.14
CA TRP A 63 -6.10 -13.68 19.10
C TRP A 63 -5.88 -15.06 18.45
N TRP A 64 -6.35 -15.24 17.22
CA TRP A 64 -6.29 -16.50 16.48
C TRP A 64 -4.97 -16.70 15.72
N CYS A 65 -4.16 -15.65 15.51
CA CYS A 65 -2.94 -15.68 14.69
C CYS A 65 -1.97 -16.78 15.16
N LYS A 66 -1.38 -16.63 16.34
CA LYS A 66 -0.40 -17.61 16.88
C LYS A 66 -1.03 -18.86 17.48
N LYS A 67 -2.37 -18.92 17.57
CA LYS A 67 -3.10 -20.05 18.15
C LYS A 67 -3.36 -21.15 17.12
N TYR A 68 -3.71 -20.76 15.90
CA TYR A 68 -4.06 -21.70 14.83
C TYR A 68 -3.10 -21.66 13.65
N TYR A 69 -2.27 -20.62 13.55
CA TYR A 69 -1.40 -20.39 12.41
C TYR A 69 0.04 -20.11 12.85
N THR A 70 0.91 -20.11 11.85
CA THR A 70 2.34 -19.81 11.99
C THR A 70 2.75 -18.76 10.98
N ALA A 71 3.97 -18.23 11.12
CA ALA A 71 4.53 -17.30 10.14
C ALA A 71 4.56 -17.87 8.70
N ALA A 72 4.57 -19.19 8.53
CA ALA A 72 4.51 -19.84 7.21
C ALA A 72 3.15 -19.68 6.51
N ASP A 73 2.10 -19.29 7.23
CA ASP A 73 0.75 -19.08 6.69
C ASP A 73 0.52 -17.65 6.19
N CYS A 74 1.40 -16.71 6.55
CA CYS A 74 1.32 -15.31 6.14
C CYS A 74 1.20 -15.06 4.62
N PRO A 75 1.92 -15.76 3.73
CA PRO A 75 1.74 -15.55 2.29
C PRO A 75 0.47 -16.21 1.73
N LYS A 76 -0.25 -17.03 2.52
CA LYS A 76 -1.45 -17.74 2.07
C LYS A 76 -2.71 -16.87 2.11
N TYR A 77 -2.75 -15.88 3.00
CA TYR A 77 -3.93 -15.06 3.27
C TYR A 77 -3.59 -13.58 3.18
N SER A 78 -4.32 -12.84 2.36
CA SER A 78 -4.06 -11.41 2.10
C SER A 78 -4.28 -10.51 3.30
N ASN A 79 -5.11 -10.91 4.27
CA ASN A 79 -5.39 -10.15 5.49
C ASN A 79 -4.35 -10.37 6.61
N PHE A 80 -3.55 -11.44 6.56
CA PHE A 80 -2.61 -11.78 7.63
C PHE A 80 -1.55 -10.71 7.91
N PRO A 81 -0.97 -10.02 6.92
CA PRO A 81 -0.07 -8.90 7.18
C PRO A 81 -0.68 -7.78 8.03
N THR A 82 -2.01 -7.63 8.03
CA THR A 82 -2.75 -6.65 8.82
C THR A 82 -3.18 -7.23 10.16
N ASP A 83 -3.94 -8.33 10.11
CA ASP A 83 -4.61 -8.93 11.29
C ASP A 83 -3.62 -9.66 12.20
N CYS A 84 -2.60 -10.28 11.59
CA CYS A 84 -1.53 -11.05 12.23
C CYS A 84 -0.16 -10.40 12.04
N ASN A 85 -0.13 -9.06 12.12
CA ASN A 85 1.02 -8.25 11.77
C ASN A 85 2.29 -8.61 12.57
N ILE A 86 2.17 -9.08 13.82
CA ILE A 86 3.32 -9.47 14.63
C ILE A 86 3.81 -10.87 14.24
N MET A 87 2.89 -11.84 14.15
CA MET A 87 3.20 -13.21 13.74
C MET A 87 3.84 -13.24 12.35
N CYS A 88 3.38 -12.38 11.45
CA CYS A 88 3.92 -12.25 10.09
C CYS A 88 5.18 -11.39 9.98
N GLY A 89 5.69 -10.86 11.10
CA GLY A 89 6.91 -10.05 11.12
C GLY A 89 6.78 -8.69 10.43
N VAL A 90 5.55 -8.25 10.16
CA VAL A 90 5.27 -6.89 9.65
C VAL A 90 5.56 -5.88 10.75
N CYS A 91 5.09 -6.16 11.96
CA CYS A 91 5.28 -5.31 13.13
C CYS A 91 6.12 -6.02 14.21
N PRO A 92 6.90 -5.26 15.01
CA PRO A 92 7.57 -5.82 16.17
C PRO A 92 6.55 -6.20 17.26
N PRO A 93 6.82 -7.23 18.08
CA PRO A 93 6.03 -7.50 19.28
C PRO A 93 6.15 -6.34 20.28
N ARG A 94 5.11 -6.11 21.10
CA ARG A 94 5.24 -5.19 22.25
C ARG A 94 6.41 -5.65 23.13
N LYS A 95 7.21 -4.67 23.56
CA LYS A 95 8.32 -4.87 24.51
C LYS A 95 7.78 -5.24 25.89
#